data_AF-A0A259P531-F1
#
_entry.id   AF-A0A259P531-F1
#
_cell.length_a   1.000
_cell.length_b   1.000
_cell.length_c   1.000
_cell.angle_alpha   90.00
_cell.angle_beta   90.00
_cell.angle_gamma   90.00
#
_symmetry.space_group_name_H-M   'P 1'
#
loop_
_entity.id
_entity.type
_entity.pdbx_description
1 polymer ?
#
loop_
_entity_poly.entity_id
_entity_poly.type
_entity_poly.pdbx_seq_one_letter_code
_entity_poly.pdbx_strand_id
1 'polypeptide(L)' 'TCAYRRLAEGRDLPDWHPLKTGRPESAREAGFAVTGRARHVAGLDEADWPEHIADWPLEESP' A
#
# COMPACT_ATOMS: atom_id res chain seq x y z
N THR A 1 -0.31 5.74 4.18
CA THR A 1 0.35 6.91 4.81
C THR A 1 1.82 6.93 4.44
N CYS A 2 2.46 8.10 4.31
CA CYS A 2 3.88 8.18 3.98
C CYS A 2 4.73 8.18 5.26
N ALA A 3 5.81 7.38 5.30
CA ALA A 3 6.71 7.27 6.45
C ALA A 3 7.28 8.62 6.88
N TYR A 4 7.74 9.43 5.91
CA TYR A 4 8.28 10.77 6.16
C TYR A 4 7.28 11.67 6.87
N ARG A 5 6.01 11.61 6.47
CA ARG A 5 4.95 12.43 7.06
C ARG A 5 4.66 12.02 8.51
N ARG A 6 4.56 10.72 8.78
CA ARG A 6 4.32 10.22 10.14
C ARG A 6 5.44 10.63 11.10
N LEU A 7 6.68 10.48 10.67
CA LEU A 7 7.84 10.90 11.46
C LEU A 7 7.84 12.42 11.70
N ALA A 8 7.50 13.22 10.68
CA ALA A 8 7.40 14.67 10.83
C ALA A 8 6.28 15.12 11.79
N GLU A 9 5.20 14.35 11.88
CA GLU A 9 4.07 14.57 12.80
C GLU A 9 4.32 13.99 14.20
N GLY A 10 5.49 13.39 14.47
CA GLY A 10 5.79 12.73 15.75
C GLY A 10 5.02 11.43 15.97
N ARG A 11 4.48 10.84 14.90
CA ARG A 11 3.69 9.60 14.93
C ARG A 11 4.60 8.41 14.67
N ASP A 12 4.25 7.28 15.28
CA ASP A 12 5.00 6.04 15.08
C ASP A 12 4.72 5.41 13.70
N LEU A 13 5.63 4.53 13.28
CA LEU A 13 5.48 3.69 12.10
C LEU A 13 4.79 2.37 12.48
N PRO A 14 4.01 1.75 11.59
CA PRO A 14 3.48 0.40 11.84
C PRO A 14 4.62 -0.61 12.08
N ASP A 15 4.39 -1.64 12.88
CA ASP A 15 5.43 -2.61 13.23
C ASP A 15 5.98 -3.41 12.04
N TRP A 16 5.18 -3.56 10.99
CA TRP A 16 5.59 -4.16 9.72
C TRP A 16 6.40 -3.20 8.82
N HIS A 17 6.60 -1.95 9.20
CA HIS A 17 7.21 -0.96 8.32
C HIS A 17 8.70 -1.28 8.07
N PRO A 18 9.20 -1.22 6.81
CA PRO A 18 10.59 -1.57 6.50
C PRO A 18 11.66 -0.78 7.28
N LEU A 19 11.36 0.46 7.64
CA LEU A 19 12.26 1.28 8.49
C LEU A 19 12.37 0.79 9.94
N LYS A 20 11.38 0.04 10.44
CA LYS A 20 11.44 -0.64 11.75
C LYS A 20 12.06 -2.03 11.63
N THR A 21 11.65 -2.80 10.62
CA THR A 21 12.05 -4.22 10.47
C THR A 21 13.39 -4.44 9.76
N GLY A 22 13.88 -3.43 9.02
CA GLY A 22 15.05 -3.55 8.14
C GLY A 22 14.82 -4.40 6.88
N ARG A 23 13.62 -4.97 6.69
CA ARG A 23 13.30 -5.87 5.58
C ARG A 23 12.22 -5.25 4.68
N PRO A 24 12.49 -4.96 3.40
CA PRO A 24 11.47 -4.49 2.46
C PRO A 24 10.25 -5.43 2.34
N GLU A 25 10.47 -6.73 2.50
CA GLU A 25 9.46 -7.78 2.33
C GLU A 25 8.41 -7.76 3.44
N SER A 26 8.73 -7.19 4.60
CA SER A 26 7.84 -7.15 5.78
C SER A 26 6.49 -6.48 5.50
N ALA A 27 6.45 -5.43 4.68
CA ALA A 27 5.19 -4.81 4.26
C ALA A 27 4.32 -5.74 3.40
N ARG A 28 4.96 -6.60 2.59
CA ARG A 28 4.28 -7.58 1.76
C ARG A 28 3.77 -8.76 2.57
N GLU A 29 4.60 -9.25 3.50
CA GLU A 29 4.23 -10.30 4.47
C GLU A 29 3.03 -9.87 5.34
N ALA A 30 2.96 -8.59 5.73
CA ALA A 30 1.86 -8.03 6.50
C ALA A 30 0.62 -7.65 5.67
N GLY A 31 0.63 -7.84 4.35
CA GLY A 31 -0.51 -7.53 3.48
C GLY A 31 -0.71 -6.04 3.15
N PHE A 32 0.25 -5.18 3.51
CA PHE A 32 0.23 -3.74 3.26
C PHE A 32 1.02 -3.32 2.01
N ALA A 33 1.23 -4.25 1.08
CA ALA A 33 1.79 -3.98 -0.22
C ALA A 33 0.70 -3.90 -1.31
N VAL A 34 0.92 -3.06 -2.33
CA VAL A 34 0.04 -2.97 -3.51
C VAL A 34 0.37 -4.03 -4.58
N THR A 35 1.50 -4.72 -4.44
CA THR A 35 1.95 -5.76 -5.37
C THR A 35 0.88 -6.83 -5.57
N GLY A 36 0.57 -7.15 -6.83
CA GLY A 36 -0.46 -8.12 -7.20
C GLY A 36 -1.89 -7.56 -7.23
N ARG A 37 -2.11 -6.35 -6.71
CA ARG A 37 -3.42 -5.70 -6.64
C ARG A 37 -3.65 -4.64 -7.74
N ALA A 38 -2.60 -4.25 -8.46
CA ALA A 38 -2.68 -3.39 -9.64
C ALA A 38 -2.55 -4.21 -10.94
N ARG A 39 -3.11 -3.70 -12.03
CA ARG A 39 -3.00 -4.26 -13.39
C ARG A 39 -2.38 -3.24 -14.33
N HIS A 40 -1.55 -3.73 -15.24
CA HIS A 40 -1.06 -2.92 -16.34
C HIS A 40 -2.17 -2.75 -17.36
N VAL A 41 -2.43 -1.51 -17.76
CA VAL A 41 -3.58 -1.18 -18.61
C VAL A 41 -3.36 -1.61 -20.06
N ALA A 42 -2.11 -1.72 -20.53
CA ALA A 42 -1.89 -2.14 -21.91
C ALA A 42 -2.41 -3.57 -22.12
N GLY A 43 -3.38 -3.69 -23.03
CA GLY A 43 -4.08 -4.94 -23.33
C GLY A 43 -5.49 -5.05 -22.74
N LEU A 44 -5.98 -4.03 -22.01
CA LEU A 44 -7.36 -3.92 -21.54
C LEU A 44 -8.12 -2.88 -22.37
N ASP A 45 -9.41 -3.11 -22.63
CA ASP A 45 -10.28 -2.09 -23.23
C ASP A 45 -10.58 -1.01 -22.18
N GLU A 46 -10.75 0.24 -22.59
CA GLU A 46 -11.18 1.33 -21.70
C GLU A 46 -12.53 1.04 -21.05
N ALA A 47 -13.40 0.29 -21.73
CA ALA A 47 -14.68 -0.17 -21.21
C ALA A 47 -14.55 -1.08 -19.98
N ASP A 48 -13.43 -1.79 -19.83
CA ASP A 48 -13.18 -2.72 -18.72
C ASP A 48 -12.60 -2.01 -17.47
N TRP A 49 -12.13 -0.78 -17.61
CA TRP A 49 -11.46 -0.05 -16.52
C TRP A 49 -12.33 0.14 -15.26
N PRO A 50 -13.64 0.45 -15.37
CA PRO A 50 -14.50 0.61 -14.20
C PRO A 50 -14.54 -0.64 -13.31
N GLU A 51 -14.38 -1.85 -13.87
CA GLU A 51 -14.36 -3.12 -13.13
C GLU A 51 -13.08 -3.29 -12.29
N HIS A 52 -12.05 -2.51 -12.58
CA HIS A 52 -10.77 -2.53 -11.87
C HIS A 52 -10.63 -1.40 -10.84
N ILE A 53 -11.67 -0.58 -10.65
CA ILE A 53 -11.74 0.40 -9.56
C ILE A 53 -12.03 -0.37 -8.27
N ALA A 54 -11.15 -0.21 -7.28
CA ALA A 54 -11.29 -0.85 -5.98
C ALA A 54 -11.56 0.19 -4.88
N ASP A 55 -12.55 -0.09 -4.04
CA ASP A 55 -12.79 0.64 -2.79
C ASP A 55 -11.82 0.12 -1.73
N TRP A 56 -10.66 0.76 -1.65
CA TRP A 56 -9.66 0.44 -0.64
C TRP A 56 -10.07 1.03 0.70
N PRO A 57 -9.89 0.30 1.82
CA PRO A 57 -10.00 0.93 3.12
C PRO A 57 -8.96 2.05 3.22
N LEU A 58 -9.44 3.28 3.39
CA LEU A 58 -8.61 4.46 3.70
C LEU A 58 -8.20 4.49 5.18
N GLU A 59 -8.69 3.53 5.97
CA GLU A 59 -8.41 3.46 7.40
C GLU A 59 -6.95 3.09 7.65
N GLU A 60 -6.39 3.76 8.64
CA GLU A 60 -5.01 3.54 9.02
C GLU A 60 -4.90 2.22 9.78
N SER A 61 -3.93 1.40 9.39
CA SER A 61 -3.55 0.22 10.16
C SER A 61 -3.09 0.65 11.56
N PRO A 62 -3.49 -0.09 12.61
CA PRO A 62 -3.00 0.13 13.97
C PRO A 62 -1.48 0.02 14.05
#